data_AF-A0A5P9FBX2-F1
#
_entry.id   AF-A0A5P9FBX2-F1
#
_cell.length_a   1.000
_cell.length_b   1.000
_cell.length_c   1.000
_cell.angle_alpha   90.00
_cell.angle_beta   90.00
_cell.angle_gamma   90.00
#
_symmetry.space_group_name_H-M   'P 1'
#
loop_
_entity.id
_entity.type
_entity.pdbx_description
1 polymer ?
#
loop_
_entity_poly.entity_id
_entity_poly.type
_entity_poly.pdbx_seq_one_letter_code
_entity_poly.pdbx_strand_id
1 'polypeptide(L)'
;MAITPDAGEACRIPRPPVDLAETAYLRNGYRAILRILVAERQLETETCDCLLGEFTWDIALAELPRFRTSDNPRLPFKVLDLYAMADALEAEHAEGCAE
;
A
#
# COMPACT_ATOMS: atom_id res chain seq x y z
N MET A 1 14.84 -27.51 0.47
CA MET A 1 15.05 -26.46 -0.55
C MET A 1 14.51 -25.17 0.05
N ALA A 2 15.39 -24.32 0.58
CA ALA A 2 15.00 -23.04 1.16
C ALA A 2 14.79 -22.07 -0.01
N ILE A 3 13.55 -21.66 -0.23
CA ILE A 3 13.25 -20.57 -1.16
C ILE A 3 13.73 -19.31 -0.43
N THR A 4 14.89 -18.78 -0.81
CA THR A 4 15.20 -17.38 -0.50
C THR A 4 14.12 -16.54 -1.18
N PRO A 5 13.30 -15.79 -0.43
CA PRO A 5 12.33 -14.90 -1.06
C PRO A 5 13.11 -13.97 -1.97
N ASP A 6 12.64 -13.82 -3.19
CA ASP A 6 13.16 -12.84 -4.12
C ASP A 6 13.14 -11.46 -3.42
N ALA A 7 14.13 -10.60 -3.68
CA ALA A 7 14.19 -9.28 -3.07
C ALA A 7 12.88 -8.47 -3.30
N GLY A 8 12.13 -8.77 -4.38
CA GLY A 8 10.80 -8.23 -4.63
C GLY A 8 9.68 -8.73 -3.70
N GLU A 9 9.84 -9.86 -3.01
CA GLU A 9 8.86 -10.35 -2.03
C GLU A 9 9.01 -9.69 -0.64
N ALA A 10 10.16 -9.06 -0.36
CA ALA A 10 10.43 -8.41 0.92
C ALA A 10 9.51 -7.20 1.20
N CYS A 11 9.02 -6.51 0.16
CA CYS A 11 8.13 -5.35 0.32
C CYS A 11 6.65 -5.62 0.10
N ARG A 12 6.23 -6.88 0.26
CA ARG A 12 4.81 -7.22 0.10
C ARG A 12 3.99 -6.76 1.30
N ILE A 13 3.10 -5.79 1.07
CA ILE A 13 2.14 -5.36 2.10
C ILE A 13 1.30 -6.55 2.59
N PRO A 14 1.27 -6.83 3.91
CA PRO A 14 0.58 -7.99 4.46
C PRO A 14 -0.93 -7.91 4.26
N ARG A 15 -1.62 -9.02 4.54
CA ARG A 15 -3.08 -9.02 4.60
C ARG A 15 -3.53 -8.17 5.81
N PRO A 16 -4.53 -7.29 5.64
CA PRO A 16 -5.03 -6.46 6.73
C PRO A 16 -5.65 -7.33 7.84
N PRO A 17 -5.46 -6.96 9.13
CA PRO A 17 -6.09 -7.64 10.24
C PRO A 17 -7.62 -7.57 10.12
N VAL A 18 -8.31 -8.61 10.57
CA VAL A 18 -9.77 -8.72 10.42
C VAL A 18 -10.52 -7.65 11.21
N ASP A 19 -9.94 -7.25 12.34
CA ASP A 19 -10.39 -6.21 13.26
C ASP A 19 -10.06 -4.78 12.81
N LEU A 20 -9.27 -4.61 11.73
CA LEU A 20 -8.91 -3.29 11.20
C LEU A 20 -10.15 -2.48 10.77
N ALA A 21 -11.13 -3.15 10.17
CA ALA A 21 -12.35 -2.51 9.69
C ALA A 21 -13.48 -3.52 9.53
N GLU A 22 -14.71 -3.02 9.62
CA GLU A 22 -15.95 -3.81 9.57
C GLU A 22 -16.05 -4.68 8.31
N THR A 23 -15.69 -4.13 7.15
CA THR A 23 -15.86 -4.81 5.86
C THR A 23 -14.54 -5.15 5.18
N ALA A 24 -14.53 -6.24 4.41
CA ALA A 24 -13.39 -6.60 3.57
C ALA A 24 -13.06 -5.50 2.56
N TYR A 25 -14.07 -4.78 2.07
CA TYR A 25 -13.90 -3.65 1.16
C TYR A 25 -13.06 -2.54 1.82
N LEU A 26 -13.37 -2.14 3.05
CA LEU A 26 -12.59 -1.12 3.78
C LEU A 26 -11.17 -1.60 4.04
N ARG A 27 -11.02 -2.84 4.54
CA ARG A 27 -9.70 -3.45 4.77
C ARG A 27 -8.83 -3.49 3.52
N ASN A 28 -9.41 -3.84 2.37
CA ASN A 28 -8.70 -3.84 1.09
C ASN A 28 -8.32 -2.42 0.64
N GLY A 29 -9.17 -1.43 0.91
CA GLY A 29 -8.83 -0.03 0.67
C GLY A 29 -7.65 0.44 1.52
N TYR A 30 -7.65 0.13 2.83
CA TYR A 30 -6.52 0.45 3.70
C TYR A 30 -5.22 -0.25 3.28
N ARG A 31 -5.31 -1.49 2.80
CA ARG A 31 -4.18 -2.17 2.19
C ARG A 31 -3.65 -1.44 0.97
N ALA A 32 -4.53 -0.98 0.07
CA ALA A 32 -4.11 -0.23 -1.11
C ALA A 32 -3.50 1.14 -0.73
N ILE A 33 -4.08 1.85 0.24
CA ILE A 33 -3.52 3.10 0.78
C ILE A 33 -2.12 2.85 1.34
N LEU A 34 -1.93 1.79 2.13
CA LEU A 34 -0.62 1.48 2.69
C LEU A 34 0.42 1.16 1.60
N ARG A 35 0.03 0.47 0.52
CA ARG A 35 0.89 0.27 -0.66
C ARG A 35 1.33 1.59 -1.28
N ILE A 36 0.37 2.49 -1.53
CA ILE A 36 0.62 3.82 -2.11
C ILE A 36 1.63 4.58 -1.24
N LEU A 37 1.40 4.67 0.06
CA LEU A 37 2.25 5.44 0.97
C LEU A 37 3.69 4.90 1.06
N VAL A 38 3.85 3.57 1.05
CA VAL A 38 5.17 2.94 1.05
C VAL A 38 5.90 3.23 -0.26
N ALA A 39 5.22 3.06 -1.40
CA ALA A 39 5.81 3.32 -2.72
C ALA A 39 6.15 4.80 -2.92
N GLU A 40 5.26 5.72 -2.52
CA GLU A 40 5.53 7.17 -2.50
C GLU A 40 6.81 7.46 -1.70
N ARG A 41 6.93 6.90 -0.50
CA ARG A 41 8.09 7.13 0.36
C ARG A 41 9.39 6.58 -0.23
N GLN A 42 9.34 5.42 -0.88
CA GLN A 42 10.49 4.83 -1.56
C GLN A 42 10.96 5.69 -2.73
N LEU A 43 10.03 6.20 -3.53
CA LEU A 43 10.30 7.13 -4.62
C LEU A 43 10.86 8.47 -4.10
N GLU A 44 10.26 9.03 -3.04
CA GLU A 44 10.72 10.29 -2.41
C GLU A 44 12.12 10.18 -1.81
N THR A 45 12.53 8.99 -1.37
CA THR A 45 13.87 8.75 -0.80
C THR A 45 14.87 8.20 -1.80
N GLU A 46 14.42 7.94 -3.03
CA GLU A 46 15.22 7.31 -4.09
C GLU A 46 15.91 6.03 -3.61
N THR A 47 15.27 5.26 -2.71
CA THR A 47 15.83 4.03 -2.15
C THR A 47 15.19 2.79 -2.75
N CYS A 48 15.99 1.76 -2.97
CA CYS A 48 15.50 0.44 -3.37
C CYS A 48 15.20 -0.48 -2.18
N ASP A 49 15.48 -0.02 -0.96
CA ASP A 49 15.13 -0.75 0.25
C ASP A 49 13.63 -0.76 0.49
N CYS A 50 13.14 -1.83 1.13
CA CYS A 50 11.76 -1.88 1.57
C CYS A 50 11.56 -1.04 2.84
N LEU A 51 10.72 0.00 2.73
CA LEU A 51 10.41 0.88 3.85
C LEU A 51 9.14 0.50 4.61
N LEU A 52 8.52 -0.64 4.29
CA LEU A 52 7.30 -1.12 4.96
C LEU A 52 7.40 -1.15 6.50
N GLY A 53 8.60 -1.38 7.05
CA GLY A 53 8.83 -1.39 8.50
C GLY A 53 8.54 -0.05 9.20
N GLU A 54 8.51 1.06 8.45
CA GLU A 54 8.17 2.40 8.96
C GLU A 54 6.65 2.66 8.96
N PHE A 55 5.87 1.77 8.34
CA PHE A 55 4.45 1.98 8.11
C PHE A 55 3.56 1.05 8.95
N THR A 56 2.43 1.59 9.39
CA THR A 56 1.43 0.88 10.20
C THR A 56 0.04 1.06 9.60
N TRP A 57 -0.91 0.22 10.03
CA TRP A 57 -2.30 0.35 9.61
C TRP A 57 -2.94 1.66 10.10
N ASP A 58 -2.51 2.19 11.25
CA ASP A 58 -2.96 3.49 11.76
C ASP A 58 -2.59 4.65 10.84
N ILE A 59 -1.43 4.57 10.16
CA ILE A 59 -1.05 5.56 9.15
C ILE A 59 -2.01 5.50 7.95
N ALA A 60 -2.34 4.31 7.45
CA ALA A 60 -3.31 4.18 6.36
C ALA A 60 -4.72 4.69 6.75
N LEU A 61 -5.11 4.54 8.02
CA LEU A 61 -6.36 5.09 8.55
C LEU A 61 -6.32 6.62 8.61
N ALA A 62 -5.20 7.19 9.08
CA ALA A 62 -5.01 8.64 9.19
C ALA A 62 -4.98 9.32 7.80
N GLU A 63 -4.42 8.65 6.81
CA GLU A 63 -4.29 9.17 5.44
C GLU A 63 -5.53 8.93 4.56
N LEU A 64 -6.54 8.19 5.04
CA LEU A 64 -7.82 7.97 4.33
C LEU A 64 -8.40 9.24 3.70
N PRO A 65 -8.43 10.41 4.37
CA PRO A 65 -9.00 11.63 3.79
C PRO A 65 -8.39 12.05 2.45
N ARG A 66 -7.09 11.76 2.19
CA ARG A 66 -6.44 12.05 0.89
C ARG A 66 -7.06 11.27 -0.26
N PHE A 67 -7.58 10.08 0.04
CA PHE A 67 -8.07 9.10 -0.93
C PHE A 67 -9.60 9.06 -0.98
N ARG A 68 -10.28 9.86 -0.16
CA ARG A 68 -11.73 9.87 -0.07
C ARG A 68 -12.33 10.46 -1.35
N THR A 69 -13.17 9.68 -2.02
CA THR A 69 -13.95 10.10 -3.21
C THR A 69 -15.45 10.22 -2.92
N SER A 70 -15.90 9.80 -1.72
CA SER A 70 -17.32 9.85 -1.32
C SER A 70 -17.48 10.07 0.18
N ASP A 71 -18.54 10.76 0.57
CA ASP A 71 -18.98 10.92 1.96
C ASP A 71 -19.67 9.66 2.52
N ASN A 72 -19.94 8.63 1.69
CA ASN A 72 -20.52 7.39 2.16
C ASN A 72 -19.50 6.62 3.03
N PRO A 73 -19.74 6.43 4.33
CA PRO A 73 -18.77 5.76 5.22
C PRO A 73 -18.54 4.29 4.86
N ARG A 74 -19.46 3.65 4.13
CA ARG A 74 -19.29 2.27 3.65
C ARG A 74 -18.54 2.16 2.32
N LEU A 75 -18.48 3.25 1.56
CA LEU A 75 -17.84 3.32 0.24
C LEU A 75 -17.03 4.62 0.09
N PRO A 76 -16.08 4.94 0.99
CA PRO A 76 -15.40 6.23 0.99
C PRO A 76 -14.47 6.44 -0.21
N PHE A 77 -14.06 5.39 -0.92
CA PHE A 77 -13.08 5.45 -2.01
C PHE A 77 -13.40 4.47 -3.15
N LYS A 78 -12.61 4.43 -4.21
CA LYS A 78 -12.68 3.37 -5.22
C LYS A 78 -11.48 2.46 -5.04
N VAL A 79 -11.69 1.28 -4.45
CA VAL A 79 -10.60 0.33 -4.14
C VAL A 79 -9.80 -0.07 -5.38
N LEU A 80 -10.47 -0.20 -6.53
CA LEU A 80 -9.78 -0.51 -7.79
C LEU A 80 -8.86 0.63 -8.25
N ASP A 81 -9.30 1.89 -8.10
CA ASP A 81 -8.49 3.05 -8.46
C ASP A 81 -7.27 3.17 -7.53
N LEU A 82 -7.44 2.87 -6.23
CA LEU A 82 -6.32 2.81 -5.28
C LEU A 82 -5.32 1.71 -5.64
N TYR A 83 -5.80 0.55 -6.08
CA TYR A 83 -4.91 -0.51 -6.52
C TYR A 83 -4.16 -0.14 -7.79
N ALA A 84 -4.83 0.45 -8.77
CA ALA A 84 -4.17 0.92 -9.99
C ALA A 84 -3.09 1.99 -9.69
N MET A 85 -3.35 2.89 -8.74
CA MET A 85 -2.36 3.87 -8.28
C MET A 85 -1.18 3.20 -7.58
N ALA A 86 -1.44 2.26 -6.66
CA ALA A 86 -0.39 1.49 -6.00
C ALA A 86 0.49 0.74 -7.00
N ASP A 87 -0.12 0.03 -7.95
CA ASP A 87 0.60 -0.75 -8.95
C ASP A 87 1.46 0.16 -9.85
N ALA A 88 0.99 1.37 -10.18
CA ALA A 88 1.77 2.33 -10.97
C ALA A 88 3.00 2.86 -10.21
N LEU A 89 2.85 3.21 -8.93
CA LEU A 89 3.97 3.69 -8.10
C LEU A 89 4.99 2.58 -7.84
N GLU A 90 4.52 1.36 -7.57
CA GLU A 90 5.40 0.20 -7.38
C GLU A 90 6.14 -0.16 -8.67
N ALA A 91 5.50 -0.01 -9.84
CA ALA A 91 6.18 -0.20 -11.13
C ALA A 91 7.25 0.86 -11.37
N GLU A 92 6.95 2.15 -11.14
CA GLU A 92 7.93 3.24 -11.25
C GLU A 92 9.13 3.01 -10.33
N HIS A 93 8.87 2.59 -9.09
CA HIS A 93 9.92 2.25 -8.12
C HIS A 93 10.77 1.07 -8.60
N ALA A 94 10.14 0.00 -9.07
CA ALA A 94 10.83 -1.17 -9.60
C ALA A 94 11.69 -0.85 -10.83
N GLU A 95 11.21 0.02 -11.72
CA GLU A 95 11.97 0.50 -12.88
C GLU A 95 13.19 1.34 -12.45
N GLY A 96 13.04 2.20 -11.43
CA GLY A 96 14.16 2.99 -10.88
C GLY A 96 15.22 2.16 -10.16
N CYS A 97 14.85 0.96 -9.69
CA CYS A 97 15.73 0.05 -8.95
C CYS A 97 16.27 -1.13 -9.77
N ALA A 98 15.86 -1.25 -11.04
CA ALA A 98 16.37 -2.26 -11.96
C ALA A 98 17.69 -1.79 -12.58
N GLU A 99 18.81 -2.13 -11.94
CA GLU A 99 20.18 -2.01 -12.51
C GLU A 99 20.83 -3.40 -12.71
#